data_AF-A0A196SEM0-F1
#
_entry.id   AF-A0A196SEM0-F1
#
_cell.length_a   1.000
_cell.length_b   1.000
_cell.length_c   1.000
_cell.angle_alpha   90.00
_cell.angle_beta   90.00
_cell.angle_gamma   90.00
#
_symmetry.space_group_name_H-M   'P 1'
#
loop_
_entity.id
_entity.type
_entity.pdbx_description
1 polymer ?
#
loop_
_entity_poly.entity_id
_entity_poly.type
_entity_poly.pdbx_seq_one_letter_code
_entity_poly.pdbx_strand_id
1 'polypeptide(L)'
;MSNKKGDELMKQAEARLNKFSLFNKTGKFEDAAELFKKAANQYKVAQQTKRRMVARDDLLNALYQDAKDRLAKLSLNDKEKYTAVLKDLILQGLIKIEEPDIVVRCRKVDMEIVRAVIPEVRDKYIKMMKDECAMDVEVTVTLNEDEGKMLPPPPDGTPMISCSGGIIMEGHSGRLVLDNTFDKRLEVCFHDLKPVTRKCLFPSC
;
A
#
# COMPACT_ATOMS: atom_id res chain seq x y z
N MET A 1 17.27 -12.02 -9.73
CA MET A 1 17.81 -11.86 -11.09
C MET A 1 19.21 -12.46 -11.13
N SER A 2 19.43 -13.55 -11.87
CA SER A 2 20.76 -14.12 -12.08
C SER A 2 21.63 -13.12 -12.83
N ASN A 3 22.89 -12.95 -12.44
CA ASN A 3 23.84 -12.12 -13.18
C ASN A 3 24.34 -12.88 -14.41
N LYS A 4 23.45 -13.09 -15.39
CA LYS A 4 23.70 -13.92 -16.58
C LYS A 4 25.03 -13.57 -17.27
N LYS A 5 25.38 -12.28 -17.31
CA LYS A 5 26.63 -11.78 -17.89
C LYS A 5 27.87 -12.13 -17.07
N GLY A 6 27.79 -12.08 -15.73
CA GLY A 6 28.85 -12.57 -14.85
C GLY A 6 29.06 -14.08 -15.02
N ASP A 7 27.95 -14.84 -15.05
CA ASP A 7 27.96 -16.30 -15.17
C ASP A 7 28.52 -16.76 -16.53
N GLU A 8 28.22 -16.03 -17.61
CA GLU A 8 28.80 -16.26 -18.95
C GLU A 8 30.31 -15.98 -19.00
N LEU A 9 30.78 -14.89 -18.36
CA LEU A 9 32.20 -14.56 -18.31
C LEU A 9 33.00 -15.58 -17.47
N MET A 10 32.41 -16.11 -16.39
CA MET A 10 32.99 -17.22 -15.62
C MET A 10 33.15 -18.47 -16.48
N LYS A 11 32.09 -18.88 -17.19
CA LYS A 11 32.14 -20.03 -18.11
C LYS A 11 33.16 -19.84 -19.24
N GLN A 12 33.29 -18.63 -19.78
CA GLN A 12 34.29 -18.30 -20.79
C GLN A 12 35.72 -18.37 -20.23
N ALA A 13 35.94 -17.94 -18.99
CA ALA A 13 37.23 -18.03 -18.31
C ALA A 13 37.64 -19.50 -18.06
N GLU A 14 36.70 -20.33 -17.60
CA GLU A 14 36.91 -21.78 -17.41
C GLU A 14 37.20 -22.50 -18.72
N ALA A 15 36.45 -22.19 -19.79
CA ALA A 15 36.69 -22.75 -21.11
C ALA A 15 38.08 -22.37 -21.67
N ARG A 16 38.57 -21.16 -21.35
CA ARG A 16 39.91 -20.68 -21.74
C ARG A 16 41.03 -21.39 -20.96
N LEU A 17 40.83 -21.66 -19.67
CA LEU A 17 41.77 -22.45 -18.85
C LEU A 17 41.91 -23.89 -19.36
N ASN A 18 40.76 -24.51 -19.69
CA ASN A 18 40.69 -25.90 -20.13
C ASN A 18 41.12 -26.10 -21.59
N LYS A 19 41.36 -25.01 -22.34
CA LYS A 19 41.84 -25.10 -23.72
C LYS A 19 43.30 -25.57 -23.77
N PHE A 20 43.54 -26.65 -24.51
CA PHE A 20 44.88 -27.21 -24.72
C PHE A 20 45.76 -26.24 -25.53
N SER A 21 46.97 -25.94 -25.04
CA SER A 21 47.96 -25.05 -25.68
C SER A 21 49.37 -25.57 -25.44
N LEU A 22 50.10 -25.86 -26.53
CA LEU A 22 51.47 -26.38 -26.53
C LEU A 22 52.54 -25.27 -26.54
N PHE A 23 52.26 -24.12 -27.17
CA PHE A 23 53.23 -23.06 -27.42
C PHE A 23 53.07 -21.81 -26.54
N ASN A 24 51.91 -21.60 -25.93
CA ASN A 24 51.64 -20.41 -25.11
C ASN A 24 50.92 -20.82 -23.80
N LYS A 25 51.67 -21.44 -22.89
CA LYS A 25 51.14 -21.96 -21.62
C LYS A 25 50.83 -20.85 -20.63
N THR A 26 51.56 -19.74 -20.62
CA THR A 26 51.37 -18.61 -19.69
C THR A 26 50.25 -17.67 -20.13
N GLY A 27 50.16 -17.32 -21.41
CA GLY A 27 49.15 -16.38 -21.91
C GLY A 27 47.69 -16.83 -21.70
N LYS A 28 47.42 -18.14 -21.71
CA LYS A 28 46.07 -18.66 -21.41
C LYS A 28 45.63 -18.42 -19.95
N PHE A 29 46.56 -18.37 -19.00
CA PHE A 29 46.25 -18.07 -17.60
C PHE A 29 46.03 -16.56 -17.42
N GLU A 30 46.78 -15.72 -18.14
CA GLU A 30 46.58 -14.27 -18.17
C GLU A 30 45.22 -13.90 -18.77
N ASP A 31 44.88 -14.47 -19.94
CA ASP A 31 43.58 -14.29 -20.59
C ASP A 31 42.41 -14.72 -19.69
N ALA A 32 42.54 -15.88 -19.04
CA ALA A 32 41.53 -16.37 -18.11
C ALA A 32 41.43 -15.49 -16.86
N ALA A 33 42.56 -15.04 -16.30
CA ALA A 33 42.60 -14.13 -15.16
C ALA A 33 41.92 -12.79 -15.49
N GLU A 34 42.09 -12.27 -16.71
CA GLU A 34 41.39 -11.08 -17.17
C GLU A 34 39.87 -11.28 -17.24
N LEU A 35 39.43 -12.43 -17.76
CA LEU A 35 38.00 -12.79 -17.81
C LEU A 35 37.40 -12.98 -16.41
N PHE A 36 38.11 -13.63 -15.48
CA PHE A 36 37.69 -13.73 -14.08
C PHE A 36 37.60 -12.36 -13.42
N LYS A 37 38.56 -11.47 -13.68
CA LYS A 37 38.53 -10.08 -13.19
C LYS A 37 37.31 -9.32 -13.74
N LYS A 38 37.01 -9.49 -15.03
CA LYS A 38 35.81 -8.92 -15.68
C LYS A 38 34.53 -9.48 -15.04
N ALA A 39 34.44 -10.80 -14.83
CA ALA A 39 33.30 -11.44 -14.17
C ALA A 39 33.11 -10.92 -12.74
N ALA A 40 34.18 -10.88 -11.95
CA ALA A 40 34.17 -10.34 -10.58
C ALA A 40 33.68 -8.89 -10.53
N ASN A 41 34.10 -8.05 -11.48
CA ASN A 41 33.58 -6.68 -11.61
C ASN A 41 32.09 -6.65 -11.94
N GLN A 42 31.59 -7.51 -12.83
CA GLN A 42 30.15 -7.61 -13.11
C GLN A 42 29.34 -8.00 -11.86
N TYR A 43 29.82 -8.96 -11.07
CA TYR A 43 29.16 -9.35 -9.82
C TYR A 43 29.15 -8.20 -8.81
N LYS A 44 30.26 -7.46 -8.66
CA LYS A 44 30.33 -6.28 -7.79
C LYS A 44 29.32 -5.21 -8.19
N VAL A 45 29.22 -4.88 -9.48
CA VAL A 45 28.25 -3.88 -9.98
C VAL A 45 26.81 -4.33 -9.76
N ALA A 46 26.50 -5.61 -10.04
CA ALA A 46 25.17 -6.16 -9.80
C ALA A 46 24.80 -6.14 -8.31
N GLN A 47 25.74 -6.50 -7.43
CA GLN A 47 25.54 -6.44 -5.98
C GLN A 47 25.30 -5.00 -5.50
N GLN A 48 26.07 -4.02 -6.00
CA GLN A 48 25.87 -2.61 -5.67
C GLN A 48 24.50 -2.10 -6.15
N THR A 49 24.07 -2.49 -7.36
CA THR A 49 22.77 -2.12 -7.91
C THR A 49 21.64 -2.72 -7.08
N LYS A 50 21.75 -4.01 -6.70
CA LYS A 50 20.79 -4.66 -5.80
C LYS A 50 20.71 -3.95 -4.46
N ARG A 51 21.85 -3.63 -3.84
CA ARG A 51 21.89 -2.88 -2.56
C ARG A 51 21.19 -1.52 -2.69
N ARG A 52 21.43 -0.79 -3.78
CA ARG A 52 20.75 0.49 -4.04
C ARG A 52 19.23 0.32 -4.20
N MET A 53 18.78 -0.72 -4.90
CA MET A 53 17.35 -0.99 -5.06
C MET A 53 16.68 -1.33 -3.73
N VAL A 54 17.32 -2.17 -2.90
CA VAL A 54 16.82 -2.51 -1.56
C VAL A 54 16.73 -1.27 -0.68
N ALA A 55 17.81 -0.48 -0.59
CA ALA A 55 17.80 0.75 0.21
C ALA A 55 16.71 1.75 -0.22
N ARG A 56 16.40 1.83 -1.52
CA ARG A 56 15.29 2.67 -2.02
C ARG A 56 13.93 2.14 -1.59
N ASP A 57 13.75 0.82 -1.63
CA ASP A 57 12.49 0.20 -1.19
C ASP A 57 12.29 0.36 0.32
N ASP A 58 13.36 0.20 1.10
CA ASP A 58 13.35 0.44 2.56
C ASP A 58 12.93 1.88 2.90
N LEU A 59 13.44 2.88 2.18
CA LEU A 59 13.04 4.28 2.35
C LEU A 59 11.57 4.53 1.98
N LEU A 60 11.07 3.89 0.91
CA LEU A 60 9.67 3.98 0.53
C LEU A 60 8.75 3.33 1.58
N ASN A 61 9.16 2.18 2.12
CA ASN A 61 8.42 1.50 3.18
C ASN A 61 8.42 2.33 4.47
N ALA A 62 9.55 2.97 4.83
CA ALA A 62 9.62 3.88 5.96
C ALA A 62 8.70 5.09 5.80
N LEU A 63 8.65 5.69 4.60
CA LEU A 63 7.71 6.79 4.30
C LEU A 63 6.25 6.34 4.42
N TYR A 64 5.93 5.14 3.93
CA TYR A 64 4.59 4.57 4.05
C TYR A 64 4.19 4.38 5.52
N GLN A 65 5.10 3.88 6.37
CA GLN A 65 4.84 3.77 7.80
C GLN A 65 4.66 5.13 8.48
N ASP A 66 5.50 6.13 8.17
CA ASP A 66 5.32 7.49 8.74
C ASP A 66 3.96 8.10 8.34
N ALA A 67 3.52 7.89 7.09
CA ALA A 67 2.20 8.35 6.66
C ALA A 67 1.07 7.63 7.42
N LYS A 68 1.20 6.33 7.66
CA LYS A 68 0.24 5.54 8.44
C LYS A 68 0.17 6.01 9.89
N ASP A 69 1.33 6.25 10.53
CA ASP A 69 1.42 6.75 11.90
C ASP A 69 0.78 8.13 12.06
N ARG A 70 0.93 9.01 11.06
CA ARG A 70 0.25 10.31 11.03
C ARG A 70 -1.26 10.18 10.95
N LEU A 71 -1.78 9.25 10.14
CA LEU A 71 -3.22 8.98 10.06
C LEU A 71 -3.77 8.40 11.37
N ALA A 72 -3.01 7.52 12.04
CA ALA A 72 -3.37 7.03 13.36
C ALA A 72 -3.41 8.15 14.41
N LYS A 73 -2.47 9.10 14.38
CA LYS A 73 -2.49 10.27 15.27
C LYS A 73 -3.73 11.16 15.06
N LEU A 74 -4.21 11.30 13.82
CA LEU A 74 -5.42 12.08 13.53
C LEU A 74 -6.65 11.48 14.22
N SER A 75 -6.81 10.15 14.18
CA SER A 75 -7.97 9.48 14.79
C SER A 75 -7.91 9.44 16.31
N LEU A 76 -6.71 9.53 16.91
CA LEU A 76 -6.52 9.54 18.36
C LEU A 76 -6.63 10.94 18.99
N ASN A 77 -6.09 11.97 18.34
CA ASN A 77 -5.89 13.27 18.98
C ASN A 77 -7.01 14.29 18.69
N ASP A 78 -7.60 14.27 17.49
CA ASP A 78 -8.53 15.31 17.02
C ASP A 78 -9.93 14.74 16.76
N LYS A 79 -10.73 14.53 17.83
CA LYS A 79 -12.08 13.93 17.71
C LYS A 79 -13.01 14.70 16.79
N GLU A 80 -12.97 16.04 16.79
CA GLU A 80 -13.83 16.88 15.93
C GLU A 80 -13.49 16.70 14.45
N LYS A 81 -12.21 16.79 14.09
CA LYS A 81 -11.76 16.58 12.70
C LYS A 81 -12.03 15.14 12.27
N TYR A 82 -11.76 14.16 13.13
CA TYR A 82 -12.04 12.77 12.82
C TYR A 82 -13.54 12.52 12.59
N THR A 83 -14.40 13.13 13.41
CA THR A 83 -15.86 13.06 13.21
C THR A 83 -16.26 13.63 11.85
N ALA A 84 -15.74 14.81 11.48
CA ALA A 84 -15.99 15.40 10.16
C ALA A 84 -15.54 14.47 9.01
N VAL A 85 -14.34 13.90 9.12
CA VAL A 85 -13.83 12.94 8.13
C VAL A 85 -14.73 11.70 8.05
N LEU A 86 -15.20 11.16 9.18
CA LEU A 86 -16.13 10.04 9.18
C LEU A 86 -17.45 10.39 8.47
N LYS A 87 -17.99 11.60 8.66
CA LYS A 87 -19.19 12.05 7.93
C LYS A 87 -18.97 11.97 6.41
N ASP A 88 -17.84 12.49 5.95
CA ASP A 88 -17.50 12.52 4.53
C ASP A 88 -17.22 11.13 3.97
N LEU A 89 -16.60 10.23 4.75
CA LEU A 89 -16.37 8.84 4.34
C LEU A 89 -17.67 8.04 4.21
N ILE A 90 -18.61 8.23 5.13
CA ILE A 90 -19.94 7.60 5.05
C ILE A 90 -20.66 8.15 3.81
N LEU A 91 -20.73 9.48 3.67
CA LEU A 91 -21.40 10.13 2.53
C LEU A 91 -20.83 9.64 1.19
N GLN A 92 -19.49 9.64 1.05
CA GLN A 92 -18.83 9.18 -0.17
C GLN A 92 -19.23 7.76 -0.53
N GLY A 93 -19.35 6.87 0.45
CA GLY A 93 -19.66 5.49 0.14
C GLY A 93 -21.17 5.22 -0.01
N LEU A 94 -22.06 6.03 0.58
CA LEU A 94 -23.48 6.03 0.20
C LEU A 94 -23.63 6.33 -1.31
N ILE A 95 -22.93 7.36 -1.80
CA ILE A 95 -22.92 7.75 -3.22
C ILE A 95 -22.34 6.64 -4.10
N LYS A 96 -21.31 5.92 -3.66
CA LYS A 96 -20.70 4.85 -4.44
C LYS A 96 -21.49 3.55 -4.46
N ILE A 97 -22.18 3.24 -3.36
CA ILE A 97 -22.92 1.98 -3.21
C ILE A 97 -24.29 2.10 -3.89
N GLU A 98 -24.99 3.23 -3.72
CA GLU A 98 -26.30 3.49 -4.35
C GLU A 98 -27.34 2.38 -4.10
N GLU A 99 -27.35 1.80 -2.90
CA GLU A 99 -28.29 0.75 -2.48
C GLU A 99 -29.22 1.27 -1.37
N PRO A 100 -30.45 0.75 -1.27
CA PRO A 100 -31.41 1.17 -0.25
C PRO A 100 -31.01 0.71 1.16
N ASP A 101 -30.40 -0.46 1.30
CA ASP A 101 -30.02 -1.04 2.61
C ASP A 101 -28.50 -1.16 2.73
N ILE A 102 -27.93 -0.39 3.68
CA ILE A 102 -26.48 -0.32 3.90
C ILE A 102 -26.17 -0.59 5.37
N VAL A 103 -25.16 -1.44 5.59
CA VAL A 103 -24.63 -1.77 6.90
C VAL A 103 -23.23 -1.18 7.05
N VAL A 104 -23.01 -0.36 8.07
CA VAL A 104 -21.73 0.26 8.38
C VAL A 104 -21.00 -0.56 9.44
N ARG A 105 -19.73 -0.86 9.21
CA ARG A 105 -18.80 -1.50 10.15
C ARG A 105 -17.73 -0.50 10.53
N CYS A 106 -17.47 -0.38 11.83
CA CYS A 106 -16.41 0.49 12.34
C CYS A 106 -15.66 -0.19 13.49
N ARG A 107 -14.68 0.50 14.08
CA ARG A 107 -13.97 0.03 15.27
C ARG A 107 -14.87 0.18 16.50
N LYS A 108 -14.70 -0.68 17.50
CA LYS A 108 -15.46 -0.61 18.77
C LYS A 108 -15.43 0.78 19.42
N VAL A 109 -14.27 1.47 19.35
CA VAL A 109 -14.07 2.82 19.90
C VAL A 109 -14.81 3.93 19.12
N ASP A 110 -15.15 3.69 17.85
CA ASP A 110 -15.77 4.68 16.97
C ASP A 110 -17.30 4.54 16.92
N MET A 111 -17.88 3.50 17.55
CA MET A 111 -19.30 3.15 17.47
C MET A 111 -20.22 4.30 17.86
N GLU A 112 -19.93 5.00 18.96
CA GLU A 112 -20.75 6.13 19.42
C GLU A 112 -20.72 7.30 18.45
N ILE A 113 -19.54 7.60 17.88
CA ILE A 113 -19.36 8.69 16.92
C ILE A 113 -20.13 8.38 15.65
N VAL A 114 -19.97 7.16 15.12
CA VAL A 114 -20.65 6.73 13.88
C VAL A 114 -22.16 6.72 14.09
N ARG A 115 -22.66 6.21 15.23
CA ARG A 115 -24.10 6.21 15.55
C ARG A 115 -24.68 7.63 15.56
N ALA A 116 -23.96 8.60 16.11
CA ALA A 116 -24.40 10.00 16.14
C ALA A 116 -24.39 10.66 14.75
N VAL A 117 -23.47 10.26 13.87
CA VAL A 117 -23.27 10.85 12.54
C VAL A 117 -24.23 10.29 11.47
N ILE A 118 -24.64 9.03 11.58
CA ILE A 118 -25.52 8.36 10.61
C ILE A 118 -26.76 9.19 10.20
N PRO A 119 -27.60 9.69 11.13
CA PRO A 119 -28.82 10.41 10.74
C PRO A 119 -28.51 11.69 9.95
N GLU A 120 -27.51 12.44 10.36
CA GLU A 120 -27.09 13.67 9.68
C GLU A 120 -26.59 13.38 8.24
N VAL A 121 -25.80 12.33 8.07
CA VAL A 121 -25.25 11.95 6.76
C VAL A 121 -26.34 11.42 5.82
N ARG A 122 -27.29 10.64 6.35
CA ARG A 122 -28.44 10.15 5.59
C ARG A 122 -29.28 11.31 5.05
N ASP A 123 -29.62 12.27 5.90
CA ASP A 123 -30.44 13.42 5.50
C ASP A 123 -29.69 14.29 4.47
N LYS A 124 -28.36 14.45 4.63
CA LYS A 124 -27.50 15.13 3.66
C LYS A 124 -27.47 14.40 2.30
N TYR A 125 -27.40 13.07 2.30
CA TYR A 125 -27.43 12.26 1.08
C TYR A 125 -28.77 12.38 0.34
N ILE A 126 -29.89 12.25 1.04
CA ILE A 126 -31.24 12.37 0.45
C ILE A 126 -31.40 13.76 -0.18
N LYS A 127 -30.99 14.82 0.54
CA LYS A 127 -31.04 16.18 0.02
C LYS A 127 -30.19 16.34 -1.24
N MET A 128 -28.96 15.82 -1.23
CA MET A 128 -28.05 15.89 -2.39
C MET A 128 -28.63 15.17 -3.61
N MET A 129 -29.20 13.98 -3.44
CA MET A 129 -29.83 13.23 -4.54
C MET A 129 -31.06 13.94 -5.11
N LYS A 130 -31.83 14.64 -4.25
CA LYS A 130 -32.96 15.44 -4.69
C LYS A 130 -32.53 16.71 -5.44
N ASP A 131 -31.54 17.42 -4.91
CA ASP A 131 -31.10 18.71 -5.46
C ASP A 131 -30.31 18.52 -6.78
N GLU A 132 -29.43 17.52 -6.85
CA GLU A 132 -28.52 17.32 -7.99
C GLU A 132 -29.07 16.35 -9.05
N CYS A 133 -29.86 15.36 -8.64
CA CYS A 133 -30.35 14.30 -9.54
C CYS A 133 -31.87 14.28 -9.71
N ALA A 134 -32.62 15.13 -8.98
CA ALA A 134 -34.09 15.13 -8.96
C ALA A 134 -34.71 13.75 -8.63
N MET A 135 -34.00 12.95 -7.81
CA MET A 135 -34.43 11.63 -7.38
C MET A 135 -34.82 11.64 -5.90
N ASP A 136 -36.00 11.12 -5.58
CA ASP A 136 -36.39 10.82 -4.21
C ASP A 136 -35.87 9.42 -3.85
N VAL A 137 -34.86 9.37 -2.98
CA VAL A 137 -34.20 8.14 -2.55
C VAL A 137 -34.52 7.85 -1.10
N GLU A 138 -34.88 6.61 -0.80
CA GLU A 138 -35.02 6.10 0.57
C GLU A 138 -33.83 5.20 0.89
N VAL A 139 -33.09 5.52 1.95
CA VAL A 139 -31.91 4.75 2.38
C VAL A 139 -31.96 4.45 3.87
N THR A 140 -31.80 3.17 4.18
CA THR A 140 -31.63 2.63 5.52
C THR A 140 -30.15 2.38 5.77
N VAL A 141 -29.58 3.13 6.72
CA VAL A 141 -28.19 2.96 7.16
C VAL A 141 -28.20 2.39 8.58
N THR A 142 -27.68 1.17 8.73
CA THR A 142 -27.58 0.49 10.03
C THR A 142 -26.13 0.35 10.46
N LEU A 143 -25.88 0.33 11.77
CA LEU A 143 -24.56 0.09 12.33
C LEU A 143 -24.45 -1.38 12.73
N ASN A 144 -23.39 -2.06 12.30
CA ASN A 144 -23.11 -3.43 12.71
C ASN A 144 -22.55 -3.45 14.15
N GLU A 145 -23.27 -4.09 15.06
CA GLU A 145 -22.90 -4.23 16.47
C GLU A 145 -22.29 -5.62 16.79
N ASP A 146 -22.16 -6.50 15.79
CA ASP A 146 -21.56 -7.83 15.96
C ASP A 146 -20.04 -7.71 16.22
N GLU A 147 -19.58 -8.07 17.42
CA GLU A 147 -18.15 -7.99 17.78
C GLU A 147 -17.25 -8.79 16.82
N GLY A 148 -17.73 -9.92 16.28
CA GLY A 148 -16.99 -10.74 15.32
C GLY A 148 -16.80 -10.11 13.94
N LYS A 149 -17.53 -9.04 13.63
CA LYS A 149 -17.43 -8.30 12.36
C LYS A 149 -16.94 -6.87 12.55
N MET A 150 -16.54 -6.45 13.75
CA MET A 150 -15.98 -5.12 13.95
C MET A 150 -14.60 -4.98 13.27
N LEU A 151 -14.19 -3.74 13.04
CA LEU A 151 -12.84 -3.47 12.56
C LEU A 151 -11.81 -3.71 13.68
N PRO A 152 -10.57 -4.08 13.33
CA PRO A 152 -9.48 -4.22 14.30
C PRO A 152 -9.29 -2.97 15.16
N PRO A 153 -8.77 -3.09 16.39
CA PRO A 153 -8.56 -1.96 17.28
C PRO A 153 -7.53 -0.95 16.73
N PRO A 154 -7.45 0.25 17.32
CA PRO A 154 -6.41 1.22 17.01
C PRO A 154 -4.99 0.64 17.15
N PRO A 155 -3.99 1.21 16.46
CA PRO A 155 -2.60 0.77 16.59
C PRO A 155 -2.03 1.15 17.96
N ASP A 156 -1.78 0.14 18.79
CA ASP A 156 -1.20 0.28 20.15
C ASP A 156 0.32 -0.02 20.19
N GLY A 157 1.00 -0.03 19.04
CA GLY A 157 2.42 -0.36 18.92
C GLY A 157 2.76 -1.85 19.07
N THR A 158 1.75 -2.72 19.19
CA THR A 158 1.90 -4.18 19.18
C THR A 158 1.84 -4.74 17.75
N PRO A 159 2.43 -5.91 17.47
CA PRO A 159 2.38 -6.53 16.14
C PRO A 159 1.00 -7.16 15.80
N MET A 160 -0.05 -6.83 16.56
CA MET A 160 -1.42 -7.28 16.26
C MET A 160 -2.02 -6.52 15.07
N ILE A 161 -3.04 -7.13 14.46
CA ILE A 161 -3.81 -6.49 13.40
C ILE A 161 -4.48 -5.24 13.98
N SER A 162 -4.18 -4.09 13.39
CA SER A 162 -4.68 -2.78 13.82
C SER A 162 -5.29 -2.00 12.66
N CYS A 163 -6.30 -1.17 12.94
CA CYS A 163 -6.90 -0.25 11.99
C CYS A 163 -6.71 1.21 12.44
N SER A 164 -6.16 2.03 11.56
CA SER A 164 -5.88 3.45 11.85
C SER A 164 -7.16 4.30 11.94
N GLY A 165 -8.26 3.82 11.37
CA GLY A 165 -9.59 4.45 11.42
C GLY A 165 -10.37 4.30 10.12
N GLY A 166 -11.55 4.94 10.10
CA GLY A 166 -12.49 4.88 8.99
C GLY A 166 -13.53 3.77 9.15
N ILE A 167 -14.17 3.41 8.04
CA ILE A 167 -15.35 2.54 8.01
C ILE A 167 -15.28 1.54 6.86
N ILE A 168 -15.99 0.44 7.00
CA ILE A 168 -16.35 -0.44 5.89
C ILE A 168 -17.87 -0.39 5.76
N MET A 169 -18.39 -0.31 4.53
CA MET A 169 -19.82 -0.34 4.27
C MET A 169 -20.18 -1.54 3.41
N GLU A 170 -21.28 -2.18 3.76
CA GLU A 170 -21.78 -3.37 3.09
C GLU A 170 -23.17 -3.09 2.55
N GLY A 171 -23.37 -3.36 1.26
CA GLY A 171 -24.65 -3.28 0.57
C GLY A 171 -25.07 -4.66 0.05
N HIS A 172 -26.32 -4.76 -0.41
CA HIS A 172 -26.88 -5.96 -1.03
C HIS A 172 -26.67 -7.25 -0.21
N SER A 173 -27.04 -7.20 1.08
CA SER A 173 -26.87 -8.30 2.03
C SER A 173 -25.42 -8.82 2.16
N GLY A 174 -24.44 -7.91 2.07
CA GLY A 174 -23.01 -8.22 2.24
C GLY A 174 -22.30 -8.68 0.96
N ARG A 175 -22.97 -8.66 -0.20
CA ARG A 175 -22.33 -8.97 -1.49
C ARG A 175 -21.46 -7.84 -1.99
N LEU A 176 -21.85 -6.60 -1.70
CA LEU A 176 -21.07 -5.41 -2.04
C LEU A 176 -20.37 -4.93 -0.77
N VAL A 177 -19.04 -4.84 -0.80
CA VAL A 177 -18.23 -4.36 0.33
C VAL A 177 -17.36 -3.21 -0.14
N LEU A 178 -17.54 -2.05 0.46
CA LEU A 178 -16.74 -0.87 0.24
C LEU A 178 -15.85 -0.63 1.47
N ASP A 179 -14.56 -0.93 1.31
CA ASP A 179 -13.56 -0.60 2.31
C ASP A 179 -13.10 0.85 2.15
N ASN A 180 -13.55 1.70 3.08
CA ASN A 180 -13.19 3.12 3.14
C ASN A 180 -12.36 3.43 4.40
N THR A 181 -11.61 2.45 4.89
CA THR A 181 -10.65 2.62 5.98
C THR A 181 -9.47 3.49 5.54
N PHE A 182 -8.84 4.18 6.50
CA PHE A 182 -7.64 4.97 6.23
C PHE A 182 -6.50 4.14 5.67
N ASP A 183 -6.36 2.91 6.17
CA ASP A 183 -5.32 1.99 5.73
C ASP A 183 -5.50 1.61 4.25
N LYS A 184 -6.74 1.27 3.84
CA LYS A 184 -7.02 0.93 2.45
C LYS A 184 -6.85 2.10 1.51
N ARG A 185 -7.33 3.28 1.91
CA ARG A 185 -7.15 4.52 1.13
C ARG A 185 -5.67 4.87 0.97
N LEU A 186 -4.89 4.78 2.05
CA LEU A 186 -3.45 5.04 1.99
C LEU A 186 -2.73 4.03 1.08
N GLU A 187 -3.08 2.75 1.15
CA GLU A 187 -2.55 1.71 0.26
C GLU A 187 -2.79 2.05 -1.22
N VAL A 188 -4.04 2.38 -1.58
CA VAL A 188 -4.41 2.74 -2.95
C VAL A 188 -3.67 4.01 -3.40
N CYS A 189 -3.70 5.07 -2.59
CA CYS A 189 -2.99 6.31 -2.90
C CYS A 189 -1.47 6.09 -3.07
N PHE A 190 -0.86 5.27 -2.21
CA PHE A 190 0.57 4.99 -2.29
C PHE A 190 0.93 4.17 -3.53
N HIS A 191 0.08 3.21 -3.90
CA HIS A 191 0.25 2.44 -5.12
C HIS A 191 0.21 3.33 -6.37
N ASP A 192 -0.81 4.20 -6.46
CA ASP A 192 -1.03 5.06 -7.62
C ASP A 192 0.01 6.18 -7.74
N LEU A 193 0.44 6.72 -6.59
CA LEU A 193 1.44 7.79 -6.54
C LEU A 193 2.88 7.27 -6.49
N LYS A 194 3.10 5.95 -6.40
CA LYS A 194 4.43 5.32 -6.38
C LYS A 194 5.41 5.87 -7.43
N PRO A 195 5.04 6.06 -8.72
CA PRO A 195 5.96 6.64 -9.70
C PRO A 195 6.32 8.10 -9.39
N VAL A 196 5.35 8.90 -8.92
CA VAL A 196 5.57 10.31 -8.55
C VAL A 196 6.46 10.40 -7.32
N THR A 197 6.16 9.64 -6.27
CA THR A 197 6.96 9.57 -5.04
C THR A 197 8.40 9.17 -5.33
N ARG A 198 8.62 8.17 -6.21
CA ARG A 198 9.97 7.77 -6.62
C ARG A 198 10.72 8.87 -7.34
N LYS A 199 10.05 9.61 -8.23
CA LYS A 199 10.65 10.75 -8.94
C LYS A 199 11.03 11.88 -7.97
N CYS A 200 10.19 12.16 -6.97
CA CYS A 200 10.46 13.20 -5.97
C CYS A 200 11.61 12.84 -5.03
N LEU A 201 11.66 11.60 -4.53
CA LEU A 201 12.68 11.15 -3.58
C LEU A 201 14.01 10.83 -4.26
N PHE A 202 13.96 10.36 -5.51
CA PHE A 202 15.13 9.93 -6.28
C PHE A 202 15.15 10.61 -7.66
N PRO A 203 15.34 11.95 -7.72
CA PRO A 203 15.24 12.71 -8.97
C PRO A 203 16.36 12.42 -9.97
N SER A 204 17.53 12.00 -9.50
CA SER A 204 18.73 11.77 -10.32
C SER A 204 18.91 10.31 -10.74
N CYS A 205 17.82 9.54 -10.80
CA CYS A 205 17.85 8.08 -10.80
C CYS A 205 17.01 7.44 -11.90
#